data_AF-A0A1F6UZD1-F1
#
_entry.id   AF-A0A1F6UZD1-F1
#
_cell.length_a   1.000
_cell.length_b   1.000
_cell.length_c   1.000
_cell.angle_alpha   90.00
_cell.angle_beta   90.00
_cell.angle_gamma   90.00
#
_symmetry.space_group_name_H-M   'P 1'
#
loop_
_entity.id
_entity.type
_entity.pdbx_description
1 polymer ?
#
loop_
_entity_poly.entity_id
_entity_poly.type
_entity_poly.pdbx_seq_one_letter_code
_entity_poly.pdbx_strand_id
1 'polypeptide(L)' 'MLAPDLGYEELEIREGATASAVWPKLVSGELNDAEREKICEALRKYCGRDSYAMCAIWMELGKLVAA' A
#
# COMPACT_ATOMS: atom_id res chain seq x y z
N MET A 1 -17.59 7.07 -3.27
CA MET A 1 -16.32 6.53 -2.69
C MET A 1 -15.95 7.42 -1.52
N LEU A 2 -15.49 6.85 -0.39
CA LEU A 2 -15.27 7.61 0.85
C LEU A 2 -13.90 8.29 0.93
N ALA A 3 -12.88 7.79 0.24
CA ALA A 3 -11.55 8.40 0.20
C ALA A 3 -10.99 8.42 -1.24
N PRO A 4 -11.54 9.26 -2.14
CA PRO A 4 -11.20 9.24 -3.57
C PRO A 4 -9.74 9.59 -3.87
N ASP A 5 -9.10 10.40 -3.02
CA ASP A 5 -7.70 10.84 -3.22
C ASP A 5 -6.65 9.82 -2.76
N LEU A 6 -7.10 8.68 -2.20
CA LEU A 6 -6.22 7.63 -1.68
C LEU A 6 -6.17 6.40 -2.61
N GLY A 7 -6.35 6.64 -3.91
CA GLY A 7 -6.14 5.61 -4.94
C GLY A 7 -4.68 5.13 -5.04
N TYR A 8 -4.47 4.16 -5.92
CA TYR A 8 -3.20 3.45 -6.09
C TYR A 8 -2.49 3.82 -7.41
N GLU A 9 -3.05 4.75 -8.19
CA GLU A 9 -2.62 5.08 -9.55
C GLU A 9 -1.17 5.58 -9.62
N GLU A 10 -0.68 6.21 -8.56
CA GLU A 10 0.69 6.73 -8.48
C GLU A 10 1.69 5.73 -7.87
N LEU A 11 1.21 4.56 -7.43
CA LEU A 11 2.05 3.55 -6.79
C LEU A 11 2.62 2.56 -7.81
N GLU A 12 3.83 2.07 -7.54
CA GLU A 12 4.46 1.00 -8.32
C GLU A 12 3.76 -0.34 -8.07
N ILE A 13 3.36 -0.61 -6.82
CA ILE A 13 2.51 -1.74 -6.44
C ILE A 13 1.10 -1.20 -6.19
N ARG A 14 0.12 -1.79 -6.88
CA ARG A 14 -1.29 -1.35 -6.84
C ARG A 14 -2.25 -2.42 -6.39
N GLU A 15 -1.79 -3.65 -6.29
CA GLU A 15 -2.60 -4.82 -5.99
C GLU A 15 -1.95 -5.64 -4.88
N GLY A 16 -2.76 -6.10 -3.93
CA GLY A 16 -2.29 -6.93 -2.81
C GLY A 16 -1.68 -8.26 -3.27
N ALA A 17 -2.14 -8.81 -4.40
CA ALA A 17 -1.54 -10.00 -5.00
C ALA A 17 -0.09 -9.75 -5.43
N THR A 18 0.18 -8.60 -6.07
CA THR A 18 1.53 -8.19 -6.44
C THR A 18 2.41 -7.96 -5.21
N ALA A 19 1.90 -7.26 -4.18
CA ALA A 19 2.62 -7.06 -2.93
C ALA A 19 3.06 -8.40 -2.31
N SER A 20 2.12 -9.35 -2.25
CA SER A 20 2.36 -10.70 -1.71
C SER A 20 3.37 -11.49 -2.53
N ALA A 21 3.33 -11.37 -3.86
CA ALA A 21 4.25 -12.08 -4.77
C ALA A 21 5.67 -11.50 -4.77
N VAL A 22 5.83 -10.21 -4.47
CA VAL A 22 7.14 -9.54 -4.43
C VAL A 22 7.87 -9.81 -3.10
N TRP A 23 7.13 -9.99 -2.00
CA TRP A 23 7.73 -10.23 -0.68
C TRP A 23 8.73 -11.40 -0.62
N PRO A 24 8.45 -12.60 -1.17
CA PRO A 24 9.42 -13.70 -1.20
C PRO A 24 10.76 -13.35 -1.86
N LYS A 25 10.74 -12.51 -2.91
CA LYS A 25 11.96 -12.06 -3.60
C LYS A 25 12.79 -11.15 -2.70
N LEU A 26 12.13 -10.31 -1.90
CA LEU A 26 12.82 -9.43 -0.97
C LEU A 26 13.58 -10.21 0.12
N VAL A 27 12.96 -11.29 0.61
CA VAL A 27 13.52 -12.10 1.71
C VAL A 27 14.41 -13.25 1.24
N SER A 28 14.44 -13.58 -0.06
CA SER A 28 15.30 -14.66 -0.59
C SER A 28 16.80 -14.37 -0.47
N GLY A 29 17.18 -13.09 -0.37
CA GLY A 29 18.58 -12.67 -0.31
C GLY A 29 19.28 -12.62 -1.67
N GLU A 30 18.57 -12.91 -2.76
CA GLU A 30 19.12 -12.99 -4.13
C GLU A 30 19.19 -11.63 -4.84
N LEU A 31 18.58 -10.60 -4.25
CA LEU A 31 18.55 -9.24 -4.80
C LEU A 31 19.82 -8.47 -4.47
N ASN A 32 20.29 -7.67 -5.42
CA ASN A 32 21.28 -6.64 -5.14
C ASN A 32 20.66 -5.49 -4.30
N ASP A 33 21.52 -4.62 -3.77
CA ASP A 33 21.09 -3.55 -2.86
C ASP A 33 20.10 -2.58 -3.50
N ALA A 34 20.30 -2.22 -4.77
CA ALA A 34 19.41 -1.30 -5.48
C ALA A 34 18.03 -1.91 -5.73
N GLU A 35 17.96 -3.19 -6.12
CA GLU A 35 16.70 -3.93 -6.30
C GLU A 35 15.96 -4.09 -4.97
N ARG A 36 16.70 -4.44 -3.91
CA ARG A 36 16.16 -4.57 -2.56
C ARG A 36 15.55 -3.26 -2.09
N GLU A 37 16.28 -2.15 -2.25
CA GLU A 37 15.82 -0.83 -1.83
C GLU A 37 14.56 -0.39 -2.59
N LYS A 38 14.56 -0.58 -3.91
CA LYS A 38 13.40 -0.28 -4.76
C LYS A 38 12.15 -1.06 -4.33
N ILE A 39 12.29 -2.38 -4.14
CA ILE A 39 11.19 -3.23 -3.69
C ILE A 39 10.70 -2.83 -2.29
N CYS A 40 11.63 -2.53 -1.37
CA CYS A 40 11.29 -2.04 -0.04
C CYS A 40 10.48 -0.74 -0.09
N GLU A 41 10.89 0.21 -0.90
CA GLU A 41 10.20 1.49 -1.05
C GLU A 41 8.80 1.30 -1.62
N ALA A 42 8.67 0.52 -2.69
CA ALA A 42 7.38 0.22 -3.32
C ALA A 42 6.41 -0.46 -2.35
N LEU A 43 6.87 -1.47 -1.60
CA LEU A 43 6.06 -2.15 -0.59
C LEU A 43 5.67 -1.23 0.56
N ARG A 44 6.58 -0.37 1.05
CA ARG A 44 6.26 0.59 2.11
C ARG A 44 5.19 1.58 1.67
N LYS A 45 5.28 2.12 0.46
CA LYS A 45 4.28 3.05 -0.07
C LYS A 45 2.90 2.37 -0.20
N TYR A 46 2.87 1.15 -0.73
CA TYR A 46 1.64 0.36 -0.84
C TYR A 46 1.02 0.03 0.53
N CYS A 47 1.78 -0.60 1.43
CA CYS A 47 1.28 -0.99 2.75
C CYS A 47 0.86 0.23 3.60
N GLY A 48 1.60 1.35 3.45
CA GLY A 48 1.25 2.61 4.08
C GLY A 48 -0.06 3.18 3.53
N ARG A 49 -0.27 3.10 2.22
CA ARG A 49 -1.53 3.51 1.58
C ARG A 49 -2.71 2.67 2.07
N ASP A 50 -2.58 1.34 2.09
CA ASP A 50 -3.62 0.42 2.62
C ASP A 50 -4.01 0.80 4.04
N SER A 51 -3.02 0.98 4.91
CA SER A 51 -3.24 1.30 6.33
C SER A 51 -3.94 2.65 6.49
N TYR A 52 -3.47 3.68 5.78
CA TYR A 52 -4.03 5.02 5.90
C TYR A 52 -5.43 5.14 5.28
N ALA A 53 -5.68 4.49 4.13
CA ALA A 53 -6.98 4.46 3.49
C ALA A 53 -8.06 3.88 4.40
N MET A 54 -7.75 2.83 5.16
CA MET A 54 -8.68 2.26 6.15
C MET A 54 -9.05 3.26 7.25
N CYS A 55 -8.07 4.01 7.79
CA CYS A 55 -8.35 5.06 8.76
C CYS A 55 -9.22 6.18 8.16
N ALA A 56 -8.90 6.63 6.95
CA ALA A 56 -9.66 7.66 6.25
C ALA A 56 -11.13 7.24 6.02
N ILE A 57 -11.34 6.01 5.53
CA ILE A 57 -12.67 5.44 5.33
C ILE A 57 -13.44 5.40 6.66
N TRP A 58 -12.81 4.94 7.75
CA TRP A 58 -13.44 4.88 9.06
C TRP A 58 -13.86 6.27 9.57
N MET A 59 -13.02 7.29 9.40
CA MET A 59 -13.35 8.66 9.77
C MET A 59 -14.55 9.21 8.98
N GLU A 60 -14.61 8.97 7.67
CA GLU A 60 -15.75 9.40 6.85
C GLU A 60 -17.04 8.64 7.19
N LEU A 61 -16.96 7.32 7.47
CA LEU A 61 -18.10 6.55 7.95
C LEU A 61 -18.63 7.10 9.29
N GLY A 62 -17.73 7.48 10.20
CA GLY A 62 -18.10 8.08 11.48
C GLY A 62 -18.94 9.35 11.32
N LYS A 63 -18.62 10.20 10.33
CA LYS A 63 -19.40 11.41 10.02
C LYS A 63 -20.81 11.09 9.50
N LEU A 64 -20.96 10.01 8.73
CA LEU A 64 -22.25 9.62 8.17
C LEU A 64 -23.18 9.00 9.22
N VAL A 65 -22.63 8.30 10.21
CA VAL A 65 -23.42 7.67 11.28
C VAL A 65 -23.77 8.67 12.40
N ALA A 66 -22.96 9.72 12.57
CA ALA A 66 -23.21 10.77 13.57
C ALA A 66 -24.14 11.89 13.09
N ALA A 67 -24.58 11.86 11.82
CA ALA A 67 -25.53 12.80 11.21
C ALA A 67 -26.96 12.25 11.24
#